data_AF-A0A094IB78-F1
#
_entry.id   AF-A0A094IB78-F1
#
_cell.length_a   1.000
_cell.length_b   1.000
_cell.length_c   1.000
_cell.angle_alpha   90.00
_cell.angle_beta   90.00
_cell.angle_gamma   90.00
#
_symmetry.space_group_name_H-M   'P 1'
#
loop_
_entity.id
_entity.type
_entity.pdbx_description
1 polymer ?
#
loop_
_entity_poly.entity_id
_entity_poly.type
_entity_poly.pdbx_seq_one_letter_code
_entity_poly.pdbx_strand_id
1 'polypeptide(L)'
;MSLTPTPEKRATMERKVGELIQAIENHELWVPPTPNQTLYHVWDFLSRSKYMLSEFDNIEAGRALAHPNQFRPAPVYEDVVGRNFMAQMMITDTTGKTAMMTGSSAPPVDFGNDAKEKARSLNSV
;
A
#
# COMPACT_ATOMS: atom_id res chain seq x y z
N MET A 1 20.75 6.93 12.35
CA MET A 1 21.31 6.64 11.02
C MET A 1 20.24 5.89 10.25
N SER A 2 19.59 6.55 9.27
CA SER A 2 18.83 5.81 8.25
C SER A 2 19.87 5.17 7.33
N LEU A 3 19.84 3.84 7.24
CA LEU A 3 20.65 3.10 6.28
C LEU A 3 19.83 3.06 4.99
N THR A 4 20.33 3.69 3.93
CA THR A 4 19.73 3.60 2.60
C THR A 4 19.46 2.13 2.26
N PRO A 5 18.22 1.75 1.90
CA PRO A 5 17.87 0.36 1.63
C PRO A 5 18.65 -0.18 0.43
N THR A 6 19.12 -1.42 0.51
CA THR A 6 19.78 -2.08 -0.63
C THR A 6 18.80 -2.24 -1.80
N PRO A 7 19.28 -2.28 -3.05
CA PRO A 7 18.42 -2.54 -4.22
C PRO A 7 17.61 -3.84 -4.08
N GLU A 8 18.20 -4.89 -3.53
CA GLU A 8 17.53 -6.16 -3.26
C GLU A 8 16.38 -6.02 -2.26
N LYS A 9 16.59 -5.21 -1.20
CA LYS A 9 15.56 -4.93 -0.20
C LYS A 9 14.40 -4.14 -0.81
N ARG A 10 14.71 -3.13 -1.63
CA ARG A 10 13.69 -2.35 -2.36
C ARG A 10 12.89 -3.21 -3.34
N ALA A 11 13.56 -4.04 -4.14
CA ALA A 11 12.91 -4.94 -5.08
C ALA A 11 12.00 -5.96 -4.36
N THR A 12 12.43 -6.47 -3.20
CA THR A 12 11.62 -7.35 -2.36
C THR A 12 10.38 -6.64 -1.84
N MET A 13 10.54 -5.39 -1.37
CA MET A 13 9.43 -4.55 -0.92
C MET A 13 8.41 -4.31 -2.05
N GLU A 14 8.88 -3.88 -3.22
CA GLU A 14 8.03 -3.59 -4.37
C GLU A 14 7.24 -4.83 -4.83
N ARG A 15 7.91 -5.99 -4.91
CA ARG A 15 7.26 -7.26 -5.24
C ARG A 15 6.15 -7.59 -4.26
N LYS A 16 6.41 -7.53 -2.95
CA LYS A 16 5.41 -7.86 -1.92
C LYS A 16 4.25 -6.87 -1.88
N VAL A 17 4.49 -5.57 -2.12
CA VAL A 17 3.42 -4.59 -2.29
C VAL A 17 2.55 -4.97 -3.51
N GLY A 18 3.19 -5.35 -4.62
CA GLY A 18 2.49 -5.82 -5.81
C GLY A 18 1.61 -7.06 -5.58
N GLU A 19 2.13 -8.04 -4.84
CA GLU A 19 1.36 -9.24 -4.46
C GLU A 19 0.15 -8.90 -3.59
N LEU A 20 0.30 -7.94 -2.67
CA LEU A 20 -0.82 -7.49 -1.82
C LEU A 20 -1.89 -6.74 -2.63
N ILE A 21 -1.48 -5.89 -3.56
CA ILE A 21 -2.39 -5.21 -4.50
C ILE A 21 -3.21 -6.24 -5.28
N GLN A 22 -2.54 -7.27 -5.83
CA GLN A 22 -3.20 -8.33 -6.58
C GLN A 22 -4.20 -9.12 -5.73
N ALA A 23 -3.91 -9.36 -4.45
CA ALA A 23 -4.86 -10.02 -3.54
C ALA A 23 -6.13 -9.20 -3.33
N ILE A 24 -6.03 -7.86 -3.29
CA ILE A 24 -7.20 -6.97 -3.21
C ILE A 24 -7.99 -6.98 -4.52
N GLU A 25 -7.31 -6.99 -5.67
CA GLU A 25 -7.94 -7.05 -6.99
C GLU A 25 -8.67 -8.38 -7.25
N ASN A 26 -8.22 -9.47 -6.62
CA ASN A 26 -8.85 -10.79 -6.69
C ASN A 26 -10.02 -10.96 -5.70
N HIS A 27 -10.30 -9.95 -4.88
CA HIS A 27 -11.36 -10.02 -3.88
C HIS A 27 -12.75 -10.08 -4.53
N GLU A 28 -13.70 -10.83 -3.97
CA GLU A 28 -15.05 -11.00 -4.57
C GLU A 28 -15.84 -9.69 -4.73
N LEU A 29 -15.63 -8.74 -3.80
CA LEU A 29 -16.23 -7.40 -3.84
C LEU A 29 -15.45 -6.41 -4.74
N TRP A 30 -14.34 -6.84 -5.35
CA TRP A 30 -13.63 -6.08 -6.37
C TRP A 30 -14.28 -6.31 -7.74
N VAL A 31 -15.35 -5.54 -8.00
CA VAL A 31 -16.11 -5.62 -9.26
C VAL A 31 -15.98 -4.31 -10.04
N PRO A 32 -15.05 -4.23 -11.02
CA PRO A 32 -14.94 -3.07 -11.91
C PRO A 32 -16.22 -2.82 -12.71
N PRO A 33 -16.51 -1.56 -13.12
CA PRO A 33 -15.65 -0.37 -12.99
C PRO A 33 -15.76 0.34 -11.64
N THR A 34 -16.71 -0.05 -10.79
CA THR A 34 -16.97 0.54 -9.47
C THR A 34 -16.82 -0.52 -8.38
N PRO A 35 -15.57 -0.87 -8.02
CA PRO A 35 -15.30 -1.82 -6.95
C PRO A 35 -15.79 -1.28 -5.61
N ASN A 36 -15.86 -2.15 -4.59
CA ASN A 36 -16.16 -1.71 -3.23
C ASN A 36 -15.24 -0.56 -2.80
N GLN A 37 -15.84 0.50 -2.25
CA GLN A 37 -15.17 1.75 -1.92
C GLN A 37 -14.00 1.54 -0.93
N THR A 38 -14.19 0.74 0.12
CA THR A 38 -13.15 0.47 1.11
C THR A 38 -11.96 -0.27 0.47
N LEU A 39 -12.23 -1.28 -0.37
CA LEU A 39 -11.18 -1.98 -1.12
C LEU A 39 -10.44 -1.03 -2.05
N TYR A 40 -11.16 -0.19 -2.79
CA TYR A 40 -10.58 0.79 -3.71
C TYR A 40 -9.62 1.75 -3.00
N HIS A 41 -10.01 2.29 -1.85
CA HIS A 41 -9.17 3.23 -1.12
C HIS A 41 -7.89 2.56 -0.57
N VAL A 42 -7.98 1.33 -0.07
CA VAL A 42 -6.79 0.59 0.39
C VAL A 42 -5.90 0.20 -0.80
N TRP A 43 -6.48 -0.18 -1.93
CA TRP A 43 -5.76 -0.44 -3.17
C TRP A 43 -5.05 0.81 -3.71
N ASP A 44 -5.69 1.98 -3.75
CA ASP A 44 -5.08 3.24 -4.19
C ASP A 44 -3.93 3.63 -3.26
N PHE A 45 -4.13 3.47 -1.95
CA PHE A 45 -3.10 3.73 -0.95
C PHE A 45 -1.85 2.86 -1.17
N LEU A 46 -2.01 1.55 -1.42
CA LEU A 46 -0.91 0.64 -1.72
C LEU A 46 -0.26 0.91 -3.08
N SER A 47 -1.07 1.23 -4.10
CA SER A 47 -0.59 1.55 -5.45
C SER A 47 0.29 2.78 -5.45
N ARG A 48 -0.06 3.80 -4.65
CA ARG A 48 0.80 4.97 -4.42
C ARG A 48 2.09 4.61 -3.72
N SER A 49 2.06 3.72 -2.71
CA SER A 49 3.30 3.23 -2.07
C SER A 49 4.21 2.50 -3.05
N LYS A 50 3.65 1.69 -3.96
CA LYS A 50 4.41 1.02 -5.02
C LYS A 50 5.05 2.03 -5.98
N TYR A 51 4.28 3.04 -6.42
CA TYR A 51 4.81 4.13 -7.24
C TYR A 51 5.91 4.92 -6.54
N MET A 52 5.80 5.11 -5.22
CA MET A 52 6.87 5.75 -4.47
C MET A 52 8.18 4.96 -4.50
N LEU A 53 8.12 3.63 -4.40
CA LEU A 53 9.29 2.77 -4.53
C LEU A 53 9.91 2.84 -5.93
N SER A 54 9.09 2.89 -6.99
CA SER A 54 9.61 2.97 -8.37
C SER A 54 10.33 4.29 -8.66
N GLU A 55 9.95 5.37 -7.97
CA GLU A 55 10.59 6.69 -8.08
C GLU A 55 11.79 6.88 -7.13
N PHE A 56 12.12 5.90 -6.29
CA PHE A 56 13.16 6.03 -5.27
C PHE A 56 14.49 6.56 -5.84
N ASP A 57 15.00 5.98 -6.93
CA ASP A 57 16.28 6.38 -7.50
C ASP A 57 16.22 7.78 -8.13
N ASN A 58 15.04 8.21 -8.61
CA ASN A 58 14.85 9.56 -9.12
C ASN A 58 14.85 10.56 -7.96
N ILE A 59 14.23 10.23 -6.84
CA ILE A 59 14.17 11.07 -5.64
C ILE A 59 15.56 11.23 -5.01
N GLU A 60 16.28 10.13 -4.80
CA GLU A 60 17.65 10.16 -4.23
C GLU A 60 18.62 10.97 -5.11
N ALA A 61 18.46 10.91 -6.43
CA ALA A 61 19.29 11.63 -7.39
C ALA A 61 18.79 13.05 -7.71
N GLY A 62 17.68 13.51 -7.12
CA GLY A 62 17.07 14.81 -7.41
C GLY A 62 16.57 14.97 -8.85
N ARG A 63 16.20 13.88 -9.52
CA ARG A 63 15.64 13.88 -10.88
C ARG A 63 14.14 14.22 -10.86
N ALA A 64 13.63 14.67 -12.00
CA ALA A 64 12.20 14.95 -12.17
C ALA A 64 11.36 13.67 -12.00
N LEU A 65 10.21 13.81 -11.34
CA LEU A 65 9.23 12.72 -11.12
C LEU A 65 8.10 12.82 -12.15
N ALA A 66 7.49 11.69 -12.50
CA ALA A 66 6.32 11.68 -13.41
C ALA A 66 5.11 12.42 -12.81
N HIS A 67 4.91 12.29 -11.50
CA HIS A 67 3.80 12.88 -10.73
C HIS A 67 4.31 13.57 -9.46
N PRO A 68 4.98 14.74 -9.57
CA PRO A 68 5.65 15.37 -8.42
C PRO A 68 4.69 15.79 -7.31
N ASN A 69 3.43 16.12 -7.65
CA ASN A 69 2.41 16.53 -6.67
C ASN A 69 1.91 15.38 -5.77
N GLN A 70 2.27 14.14 -6.07
CA GLN A 70 1.89 12.96 -5.27
C GLN A 70 2.89 12.66 -4.15
N PHE A 71 3.99 13.40 -4.07
CA PHE A 71 5.06 13.19 -3.10
C PHE A 71 5.15 14.34 -2.09
N ARG A 72 5.49 13.99 -0.85
CA ARG A 72 6.07 14.93 0.11
C ARG A 72 7.55 14.60 0.27
N PRO A 73 8.41 15.60 0.53
CA PRO A 73 9.80 15.33 0.86
C PRO A 73 9.87 14.54 2.17
N ALA A 74 10.21 13.26 2.08
CA ALA A 74 10.48 12.36 3.19
C ALA A 74 11.43 11.26 2.69
N PRO A 75 12.19 10.61 3.58
CA PRO A 75 12.87 9.37 3.23
C PRO A 75 11.85 8.36 2.70
N VAL A 76 11.93 8.11 1.38
CA VAL A 76 10.87 7.41 0.62
C VAL A 76 10.63 6.01 1.17
N TYR A 77 11.71 5.33 1.51
CA TYR A 77 11.64 3.95 1.98
C TYR A 77 10.97 3.85 3.35
N GLU A 78 11.33 4.73 4.29
CA GLU A 78 10.71 4.81 5.61
C GLU A 78 9.22 5.19 5.53
N ASP A 79 8.85 6.09 4.62
CA ASP A 79 7.43 6.40 4.38
C ASP A 79 6.68 5.15 3.89
N VAL A 80 7.24 4.42 2.93
CA VAL A 80 6.63 3.17 2.44
C VAL A 80 6.52 2.12 3.54
N VAL A 81 7.54 1.95 4.39
CA VAL A 81 7.48 1.05 5.56
C VAL A 81 6.34 1.47 6.50
N GLY A 82 6.23 2.75 6.84
CA GLY A 82 5.14 3.27 7.66
C GLY A 82 3.75 3.03 7.05
N ARG A 83 3.62 3.25 5.74
CA ARG A 83 2.40 2.96 4.98
C ARG A 83 2.04 1.48 4.99
N ASN A 84 3.02 0.58 4.93
CA ASN A 84 2.76 -0.86 4.99
C ASN A 84 2.19 -1.30 6.34
N PHE A 85 2.68 -0.71 7.44
CA PHE A 85 2.07 -0.91 8.77
C PHE A 85 0.64 -0.40 8.80
N MET A 86 0.38 0.81 8.28
CA MET A 86 -0.97 1.36 8.19
C MET A 86 -1.89 0.48 7.34
N ALA A 87 -1.41 -0.02 6.19
CA ALA A 87 -2.15 -0.92 5.33
C ALA A 87 -2.54 -2.22 6.05
N GLN A 88 -1.60 -2.82 6.80
CA GLN A 88 -1.92 -3.99 7.61
C GLN A 88 -3.00 -3.68 8.65
N MET A 89 -2.93 -2.55 9.36
CA MET A 89 -3.99 -2.16 10.29
C MET A 89 -5.34 -2.01 9.58
N MET A 90 -5.36 -1.41 8.39
CA MET A 90 -6.59 -1.22 7.62
C MET A 90 -7.22 -2.55 7.17
N ILE A 91 -6.38 -3.46 6.66
CA ILE A 91 -6.77 -4.79 6.14
C ILE A 91 -7.25 -5.73 7.26
N THR A 92 -6.71 -5.56 8.47
CA THR A 92 -7.06 -6.38 9.64
C THR A 92 -8.07 -5.72 10.56
N ASP A 93 -8.61 -4.56 10.19
CA ASP A 93 -9.62 -3.85 10.99
C ASP A 93 -10.93 -4.63 11.02
N THR A 94 -11.34 -5.03 12.23
CA THR A 94 -12.67 -5.62 12.48
C THR A 94 -13.62 -4.63 13.14
N THR A 95 -13.19 -3.40 13.41
CA THR A 95 -13.98 -2.39 14.15
C THR A 95 -14.83 -1.51 13.24
N GLY A 96 -14.56 -1.51 11.93
CA GLY A 96 -15.24 -0.66 10.95
C GLY A 96 -14.66 0.75 10.82
N LYS A 97 -13.58 1.04 11.54
CA LYS A 97 -12.85 2.32 11.41
C LYS A 97 -12.33 2.52 9.99
N THR A 98 -11.82 1.47 9.36
CA THR A 98 -11.35 1.55 7.97
C THR A 98 -12.50 1.92 7.04
N ALA A 99 -13.65 1.24 7.15
CA ALA A 99 -14.83 1.55 6.35
C ALA A 99 -15.27 3.02 6.51
N MET A 100 -15.33 3.52 7.76
CA MET A 100 -15.66 4.92 8.05
C MET A 100 -14.65 5.91 7.45
N MET A 101 -13.35 5.64 7.58
CA MET A 101 -12.28 6.47 7.01
C MET A 101 -12.35 6.55 5.48
N THR A 102 -12.80 5.46 4.85
CA THR A 102 -13.00 5.38 3.40
C THR A 102 -14.36 5.90 2.94
N GLY A 103 -15.15 6.51 3.83
CA GLY A 103 -16.46 7.09 3.49
C GLY A 103 -17.59 6.06 3.32
N SER A 104 -17.37 4.81 3.74
CA SER A 104 -18.38 3.76 3.70
C SER A 104 -19.15 3.69 5.03
N SER A 105 -20.48 3.63 4.94
CA SER A 105 -21.38 3.31 6.06
C SER A 105 -21.77 1.83 6.11
N ALA A 106 -21.20 1.01 5.22
CA ALA A 106 -21.45 -0.43 5.16
C ALA A 106 -20.72 -1.17 6.30
N PRO A 107 -21.08 -2.44 6.56
CA PRO A 107 -20.32 -3.29 7.47
C PRO A 107 -18.82 -3.33 7.11
N PRO A 108 -17.94 -3.59 8.08
CA PRO A 108 -16.51 -3.73 7.81
C PRO A 108 -16.28 -4.76 6.70
N VAL A 109 -15.42 -4.42 5.75
CA VAL A 109 -15.02 -5.35 4.69
C VAL A 109 -14.01 -6.32 5.27
N ASP A 110 -14.31 -7.61 5.17
CA ASP A 110 -13.28 -8.64 5.37
C ASP A 110 -12.46 -8.74 4.08
N PHE A 111 -11.18 -8.37 4.14
CA PHE A 111 -10.24 -8.45 3.00
C PHE A 111 -9.82 -9.90 2.64
N GLY A 112 -10.25 -10.89 3.43
CA GLY A 112 -9.88 -12.29 3.23
C GLY A 112 -8.50 -12.65 3.77
N ASN A 113 -8.25 -13.96 3.91
CA ASN A 113 -7.02 -14.48 4.52
C ASN A 113 -5.77 -14.18 3.69
N ASP A 114 -5.86 -14.25 2.35
CA ASP A 114 -4.71 -14.02 1.47
C ASP A 114 -4.16 -12.60 1.62
N ALA A 115 -5.02 -11.56 1.56
CA ALA A 115 -4.60 -10.18 1.76
C ALA A 115 -4.03 -9.95 3.17
N LYS A 116 -4.62 -10.55 4.21
CA LYS A 116 -4.12 -10.45 5.60
C LYS A 116 -2.73 -11.08 5.74
N GLU A 117 -2.49 -12.23 5.14
CA GLU A 117 -1.18 -12.92 5.16
C GLU A 117 -0.12 -12.14 4.39
N LYS A 118 -0.46 -11.64 3.20
CA LYS A 118 0.45 -10.80 2.40
C LYS A 118 0.80 -9.49 3.11
N ALA A 119 -0.15 -8.85 3.80
CA ALA A 119 0.11 -7.65 4.60
C ALA A 119 1.08 -7.92 5.76
N ARG A 120 0.96 -9.05 6.46
CA ARG A 120 1.94 -9.45 7.50
C ARG A 120 3.31 -9.76 6.91
N SER A 121 3.36 -10.49 5.79
CA SER A 121 4.61 -10.82 5.10
C SER A 121 5.34 -9.57 4.61
N LEU A 122 4.60 -8.56 4.13
CA LEU A 122 5.13 -7.27 3.71
C LEU A 122 5.84 -6.53 4.84
N ASN A 123 5.27 -6.52 6.05
CA ASN A 123 5.89 -5.88 7.22
C ASN A 123 7.05 -6.67 7.84
N SER A 124 7.44 -7.80 7.23
CA SER A 124 8.60 -8.61 7.62
C SER A 124 9.82 -8.40 6.71
N VAL A 125 9.80 -7.38 5.83
CA VAL A 125 10.90 -6.99 4.92
C VAL A 125 11.82 -5.97 5.58
#